data_AF-A0A433PIY1-F1
#
_entry.id   AF-A0A433PIY1-F1
#
_cell.length_a   1.000
_cell.length_b   1.000
_cell.length_c   1.000
_cell.angle_alpha   90.00
_cell.angle_beta   90.00
_cell.angle_gamma   90.00
#
_symmetry.space_group_name_H-M   'P 1'
#
loop_
_entity.id
_entity.type
_entity.pdbx_description
1 polymer ?
#
loop_
_entity_poly.entity_id
_entity_poly.type
_entity_poly.pdbx_seq_one_letter_code
_entity_poly.pdbx_strand_id
1 'polypeptide(L)'
;MLAAALRRGYTTDTWHNAFRSCTTPLQLRTAIHRLFYKHPTPHQQTIVQALNACSRLALTAPQTTANGATWKRFKSDIPRTINSIDSFLQSQTHADQPQPYTPADLAHLARDTIIARLPPGTLTPPVYASYIRLLADAREIALAHAVFKAARTEAGIIPSLEMYKAVLSACAKDGDLSTAFDTIESAARQAGSIFRTELWLKIGIRLVLAVDIGKYLALCVEGLVPGVPEGVGVGAGIAVGVLLGGRLAMDMVIREAGDFIAEEGKTKLKGIVPRRPEELRREMYMHLVGELEREGRAAEVERILKVMRRRRLTFESLKATL
;
A
#
# COMPACT_ATOMS: atom_id res chain seq x y z
N MET A 1 30.02 -18.24 24.71
CA MET A 1 28.72 -18.96 24.85
C MET A 1 27.55 -18.09 25.37
N LEU A 2 27.77 -16.98 26.09
CA LEU A 2 26.67 -16.08 26.55
C LEU A 2 25.92 -15.33 25.43
N ALA A 3 26.57 -15.04 24.29
CA ALA A 3 25.92 -14.39 23.15
C ALA A 3 24.92 -15.30 22.39
N ALA A 4 25.03 -16.63 22.55
CA ALA A 4 24.11 -17.59 21.93
C ALA A 4 22.86 -17.83 22.79
N ALA A 5 22.99 -17.80 24.12
CA ALA A 5 21.86 -17.98 25.05
C ALA A 5 20.90 -16.77 25.11
N LEU A 6 21.36 -15.57 24.74
CA LEU A 6 20.53 -14.36 24.62
C LEU A 6 19.73 -14.28 23.29
N ARG A 7 19.96 -15.21 22.35
CA ARG A 7 19.16 -15.35 21.12
C ARG A 7 18.00 -16.33 21.31
N ARG A 8 17.24 -16.25 22.39
CA ARG A 8 15.85 -16.76 22.32
C ARG A 8 15.17 -15.91 21.25
N GLY A 9 15.00 -16.50 20.07
CA GLY A 9 14.50 -15.80 18.88
C GLY A 9 13.12 -15.24 19.20
N TYR A 10 13.02 -13.91 19.29
CA TYR A 10 11.72 -13.26 19.32
C TYR A 10 11.09 -13.49 17.95
N THR A 11 10.01 -14.28 17.92
CA THR A 11 9.21 -14.45 16.71
C THR A 11 8.42 -13.17 16.45
N THR A 12 7.98 -12.96 15.22
CA THR A 12 7.09 -11.85 14.85
C THR A 12 5.84 -11.76 15.74
N ASP A 13 5.35 -12.90 16.24
CA ASP A 13 4.16 -13.00 17.08
C ASP A 13 4.39 -12.43 18.49
N THR A 14 5.60 -12.58 19.03
CA THR A 14 5.94 -12.03 20.36
C THR A 14 5.87 -10.50 20.36
N TRP A 15 6.40 -9.86 19.31
CA TRP A 15 6.31 -8.40 19.16
C TRP A 15 4.90 -7.92 18.85
N HIS A 16 4.13 -8.68 18.08
CA HIS A 16 2.72 -8.37 17.83
C HIS A 16 1.93 -8.24 19.14
N ASN A 17 2.07 -9.22 20.04
CA ASN A 17 1.40 -9.22 21.34
C ASN A 17 1.90 -8.08 22.23
N ALA A 18 3.21 -7.82 22.25
CA ALA A 18 3.79 -6.71 23.01
C ALA A 18 3.27 -5.34 22.55
N PHE A 19 3.16 -5.09 21.25
CA PHE A 19 2.60 -3.83 20.73
C PHE A 19 1.09 -3.72 20.94
N ARG A 20 0.37 -4.86 20.92
CA ARG A 20 -1.06 -4.90 21.21
C ARG A 20 -1.35 -4.56 22.68
N SER A 21 -0.51 -5.02 23.61
CA SER A 21 -0.65 -4.80 25.05
C SER A 21 -0.21 -3.42 25.53
N CYS A 22 0.50 -2.64 24.69
CA CYS A 22 0.85 -1.26 25.02
C CYS A 22 -0.43 -0.40 25.13
N THR A 23 -0.65 0.18 26.31
CA THR A 23 -1.75 1.11 26.60
C THR A 23 -1.29 2.55 26.79
N THR A 24 0.02 2.76 27.01
CA THR A 24 0.60 4.10 27.19
C THR A 24 1.70 4.39 26.17
N PRO A 25 1.93 5.68 25.81
CA PRO A 25 3.03 6.05 24.92
C PRO A 25 4.42 5.67 25.44
N LEU A 26 4.61 5.68 26.77
CA LEU A 26 5.89 5.32 27.40
C LEU A 26 6.21 3.83 27.22
N GLN A 27 5.21 2.96 27.41
CA GLN A 27 5.32 1.53 27.15
C GLN A 27 5.69 1.27 25.69
N LEU A 28 4.97 1.92 24.77
CA LEU A 28 5.20 1.78 23.33
C LEU A 28 6.60 2.26 22.93
N ARG A 29 7.03 3.43 23.42
CA ARG A 29 8.38 3.96 23.21
C ARG A 29 9.44 2.98 23.69
N THR A 30 9.27 2.41 24.88
CA THR A 30 10.24 1.45 25.43
C THR A 30 10.27 0.16 24.62
N ALA A 31 9.11 -0.35 24.19
CA ALA A 31 9.02 -1.51 23.31
C ALA A 31 9.73 -1.27 21.97
N ILE A 32 9.52 -0.10 21.34
CA ILE A 32 10.22 0.30 20.10
C ILE A 32 11.73 0.40 20.32
N HIS A 33 12.19 1.05 21.39
CA HIS A 33 13.62 1.14 21.71
C HIS A 33 14.24 -0.25 21.87
N ARG A 34 13.56 -1.18 22.56
CA ARG A 34 14.02 -2.56 22.71
C ARG A 34 14.03 -3.32 21.38
N LEU A 35 13.04 -3.09 20.51
CA LEU A 35 12.99 -3.68 19.17
C LEU A 35 14.24 -3.30 18.38
N PHE A 36 14.53 -2.01 18.24
CA PHE A 36 15.69 -1.52 17.48
C PHE A 36 17.03 -1.86 18.15
N TYR A 37 17.07 -1.99 19.48
CA TYR A 37 18.26 -2.45 20.18
C TYR A 37 18.60 -3.92 19.87
N LYS A 38 17.59 -4.80 19.83
CA LYS A 38 17.78 -6.23 19.53
C LYS A 38 17.90 -6.52 18.04
N HIS A 39 17.15 -5.78 17.23
CA HIS A 39 17.06 -5.95 15.78
C HIS A 39 17.30 -4.58 15.12
N PRO A 40 18.55 -4.26 14.74
CA PRO A 40 18.86 -3.00 14.06
C PRO A 40 18.06 -2.82 12.76
N THR A 41 17.74 -3.94 12.09
CA THR A 41 16.88 -4.02 10.90
C THR A 41 15.66 -4.91 11.22
N PRO A 42 14.65 -4.39 11.93
CA PRO A 42 13.49 -5.19 12.30
C PRO A 42 12.68 -5.58 11.05
N HIS A 43 12.00 -6.73 11.13
CA HIS A 43 11.18 -7.21 10.02
C HIS A 43 10.04 -6.22 9.71
N GLN A 44 9.69 -6.07 8.43
CA GLN A 44 8.69 -5.10 7.96
C GLN A 44 7.34 -5.20 8.69
N GLN A 45 6.85 -6.42 8.91
CA GLN A 45 5.59 -6.65 9.62
C GLN A 45 5.63 -6.13 11.06
N THR A 46 6.77 -6.25 11.74
CA THR A 46 6.95 -5.76 13.11
C THR A 46 6.95 -4.23 13.16
N ILE A 47 7.52 -3.57 12.15
CA ILE A 47 7.45 -2.11 12.00
C ILE A 47 5.99 -1.65 11.80
N VAL A 48 5.26 -2.33 10.89
CA VAL A 48 3.84 -2.06 10.63
C VAL A 48 3.01 -2.22 11.91
N GLN A 49 3.28 -3.24 12.72
CA GLN A 49 2.60 -3.45 13.99
C GLN A 49 2.89 -2.35 15.01
N ALA A 50 4.14 -1.87 15.09
CA ALA A 50 4.51 -0.75 15.95
C ALA A 50 3.77 0.55 15.53
N LEU A 51 3.71 0.84 14.23
CA LEU A 51 2.97 1.99 13.70
C LEU A 51 1.46 1.88 13.95
N ASN A 52 0.89 0.69 13.80
CA ASN A 52 -0.53 0.44 14.10
C ASN A 52 -0.82 0.61 15.61
N ALA A 53 0.14 0.28 16.49
CA ALA A 53 0.01 0.56 17.91
C ALA A 53 0.06 2.08 18.20
N CYS A 54 0.91 2.84 17.51
CA CYS A 54 0.88 4.31 17.60
C CYS A 54 -0.49 4.87 17.17
N SER A 55 -1.03 4.38 16.04
CA SER A 55 -2.32 4.83 15.49
C SER A 55 -3.47 4.54 16.46
N ARG A 56 -3.50 3.34 17.06
CA ARG A 56 -4.47 3.00 18.11
C ARG A 56 -4.41 3.97 19.30
N LEU A 57 -3.21 4.25 19.81
CA LEU A 57 -3.05 5.18 20.94
C LEU A 57 -3.46 6.61 20.55
N ALA A 58 -3.20 7.02 19.30
CA ALA A 58 -3.57 8.34 18.79
C ALA A 58 -5.10 8.52 18.74
N LEU A 59 -5.84 7.47 18.35
CA LEU A 59 -7.30 7.47 18.34
C LEU A 59 -7.92 7.50 19.75
N THR A 60 -7.25 6.93 20.74
CA THR A 60 -7.72 6.95 22.14
C THR A 60 -7.28 8.19 22.91
N ALA A 61 -6.32 8.95 22.38
CA ALA A 61 -5.84 10.16 23.03
C ALA A 61 -6.99 11.17 23.13
N PRO A 62 -7.13 11.88 24.26
CA PRO A 62 -8.09 12.96 24.36
C PRO A 62 -7.78 13.97 23.26
N GLN A 63 -8.81 14.30 22.46
CA GLN A 63 -8.81 15.40 21.48
C GLN A 63 -8.79 16.72 22.26
N THR A 64 -7.71 16.96 23.01
CA THR A 64 -7.57 18.15 23.83
C THR A 64 -7.31 19.29 22.86
N THR A 65 -8.25 20.23 22.78
CA THR A 65 -8.14 21.43 21.95
C THR A 65 -6.93 22.23 22.41
N ALA A 66 -5.80 22.04 21.72
CA ALA A 66 -4.67 22.94 21.48
C ALA A 66 -4.23 23.94 22.58
N ASN A 67 -4.48 23.70 23.86
CA ASN A 67 -3.92 24.54 24.93
C ASN A 67 -2.51 24.05 25.29
N GLY A 68 -1.57 24.27 24.36
CA GLY A 68 -0.16 24.61 24.60
C GLY A 68 0.74 23.72 25.47
N ALA A 69 0.29 22.56 25.96
CA ALA A 69 1.11 21.68 26.77
C ALA A 69 2.14 20.94 25.89
N THR A 70 3.29 21.57 25.66
CA THR A 70 4.45 20.95 25.00
C THR A 70 4.93 19.75 25.80
N TRP A 71 4.87 18.56 25.18
CA TRP A 71 5.47 17.34 25.67
C TRP A 71 6.97 17.54 25.96
N LYS A 72 7.34 17.67 27.24
CA LYS A 72 8.75 17.80 27.63
C LYS A 72 9.46 16.49 27.26
N ARG A 73 10.49 16.59 26.43
CA ARG A 73 11.30 15.47 25.91
C ARG A 73 11.81 14.61 27.07
N PHE A 74 11.07 13.55 27.39
CA PHE A 74 11.37 12.67 28.52
C PHE A 74 12.69 11.94 28.24
N LYS A 75 13.73 12.27 29.01
CA LYS A 75 14.99 11.51 29.09
C LYS A 75 14.76 10.39 30.10
N SER A 76 14.25 9.25 29.65
CA SER A 76 14.16 8.06 30.51
C SER A 76 15.48 7.29 30.45
N ASP A 77 16.15 7.19 31.59
CA ASP A 77 17.20 6.19 31.80
C ASP A 77 16.52 4.80 31.89
N ILE A 78 16.60 4.03 30.81
CA ILE A 78 15.96 2.70 30.73
C ILE A 78 16.83 1.69 31.50
N PRO A 79 16.32 1.01 32.53
CA PRO A 79 17.06 -0.02 33.26
C PRO A 79 17.47 -1.18 32.33
N ARG A 80 18.75 -1.57 32.35
CA ARG A 80 19.34 -2.56 31.42
C ARG A 80 19.05 -4.04 31.72
N THR A 81 18.45 -4.38 32.86
CA THR A 81 18.51 -5.75 33.43
C THR A 81 17.24 -6.61 33.36
N ILE A 82 16.24 -6.27 32.53
CA ILE A 82 14.96 -6.99 32.54
C ILE A 82 14.84 -7.99 31.39
N ASN A 83 14.80 -9.28 31.74
CA ASN A 83 14.89 -10.41 30.80
C ASN A 83 13.58 -10.71 30.03
N SER A 84 12.42 -10.17 30.46
CA SER A 84 11.14 -10.34 29.77
C SER A 84 10.51 -8.99 29.40
N ILE A 85 9.90 -8.92 28.21
CA ILE A 85 9.19 -7.73 27.74
C ILE A 85 7.88 -7.57 28.51
N ASP A 86 7.15 -8.66 28.71
CA ASP A 86 5.83 -8.64 29.34
C ASP A 86 5.90 -8.22 30.82
N SER A 87 6.89 -8.74 31.55
CA SER A 87 7.07 -8.37 32.96
C SER A 87 7.46 -6.90 33.12
N PHE A 88 8.20 -6.35 32.16
CA PHE A 88 8.53 -4.92 32.16
C PHE A 88 7.31 -4.05 31.88
N LEU A 89 6.55 -4.38 30.83
CA LEU A 89 5.34 -3.63 30.48
C LEU A 89 4.33 -3.65 31.63
N GLN A 90 4.17 -4.79 32.30
CA GLN A 90 3.34 -4.94 33.50
C GLN A 90 3.89 -4.15 34.69
N SER A 91 5.20 -4.09 34.90
CA SER A 91 5.77 -3.30 36.00
C SER A 91 5.54 -1.79 35.85
N GLN A 92 5.44 -1.28 34.62
CA GLN A 92 5.20 0.14 34.36
C GLN A 92 3.75 0.58 34.55
N THR A 93 2.78 -0.34 34.67
CA THR A 93 1.36 0.06 34.81
C THR A 93 1.04 0.65 36.19
N HIS A 94 1.87 0.43 37.21
CA HIS A 94 1.56 0.82 38.59
C HIS A 94 2.27 2.09 39.09
N ALA A 95 3.29 2.59 38.40
CA ALA A 95 4.18 3.63 38.94
C ALA A 95 3.98 5.03 38.35
N ASP A 96 3.44 5.17 37.14
CA ASP A 96 3.37 6.46 36.46
C ASP A 96 1.95 7.01 36.42
N GLN A 97 1.76 8.20 36.99
CA GLN A 97 0.56 9.00 36.71
C GLN A 97 0.45 9.21 35.19
N PRO A 98 -0.74 9.04 34.59
CA PRO A 98 -0.92 9.18 33.15
C PRO A 98 -0.60 10.63 32.75
N GLN A 99 0.59 10.84 32.17
CA GLN A 99 0.92 12.13 31.58
C GLN A 99 0.00 12.35 30.38
N PRO A 100 -0.63 13.53 30.26
CA PRO A 100 -1.42 13.86 29.09
C PRO A 100 -0.51 13.83 27.86
N TYR A 101 -0.93 13.11 26.82
CA TYR A 101 -0.25 13.04 25.54
C TYR A 101 -1.21 13.44 24.43
N THR A 102 -0.68 14.07 23.40
CA THR A 102 -1.44 14.44 22.21
C THR A 102 -1.25 13.42 21.09
N PRO A 103 -2.19 13.32 20.14
CA PRO A 103 -1.98 12.52 18.92
C PRO A 103 -0.72 12.92 18.14
N ALA A 104 -0.38 14.22 18.12
CA ALA A 104 0.82 14.74 17.48
C ALA A 104 2.11 14.19 18.12
N ASP A 105 2.15 14.04 19.45
CA ASP A 105 3.31 13.46 20.15
C ASP A 105 3.59 12.02 19.67
N LEU A 106 2.56 11.25 19.35
CA LEU A 106 2.69 9.89 18.81
C LEU A 106 3.17 9.87 17.35
N ALA A 107 2.74 10.83 16.54
CA ALA A 107 3.27 11.04 15.19
C ALA A 107 4.77 11.39 15.23
N HIS A 108 5.17 12.32 16.11
CA HIS A 108 6.56 12.68 16.34
C HIS A 108 7.38 11.50 16.88
N LEU A 109 6.83 10.72 17.81
CA LEU A 109 7.47 9.50 18.30
C LEU A 109 7.76 8.54 17.14
N ALA A 110 6.76 8.25 16.30
CA ALA A 110 6.95 7.35 15.16
C ALA A 110 7.98 7.89 14.16
N ARG A 111 7.95 9.19 13.86
CA ARG A 111 8.93 9.84 12.98
C ARG A 111 10.35 9.69 13.52
N ASP A 112 10.58 10.09 14.76
CA ASP A 112 11.92 10.21 15.36
C ASP A 112 12.50 8.86 15.77
N THR A 113 11.65 7.91 16.20
CA THR A 113 12.12 6.63 16.76
C THR A 113 12.01 5.46 15.78
N ILE A 114 11.04 5.47 14.86
CA ILE A 114 10.85 4.39 13.89
C ILE A 114 11.43 4.82 12.55
N ILE A 115 10.85 5.85 11.92
CA ILE A 115 11.18 6.20 10.53
C ILE A 115 12.62 6.69 10.39
N ALA A 116 13.07 7.59 11.27
CA ALA A 116 14.43 8.14 11.24
C ALA A 116 15.53 7.10 11.52
N ARG A 117 15.20 5.94 12.11
CA ARG A 117 16.15 4.88 12.42
C ARG A 117 16.23 3.80 11.34
N LEU A 118 15.28 3.76 10.43
CA LEU A 118 15.26 2.78 9.36
C LEU A 118 16.21 3.20 8.23
N PRO A 119 17.05 2.28 7.72
CA PRO A 119 17.95 2.61 6.62
C PRO A 119 17.16 2.88 5.32
N PRO A 120 17.64 3.81 4.47
CA PRO A 120 17.02 4.09 3.18
C PRO A 120 16.98 2.80 2.35
N GLY A 121 15.80 2.40 1.90
CA GLY A 121 15.56 1.13 1.19
C GLY A 121 14.78 0.07 1.98
N THR A 122 14.70 0.17 3.31
CA THR A 122 13.80 -0.70 4.11
C THR A 122 12.37 -0.20 4.19
N LEU A 123 12.14 1.05 3.75
CA LEU A 123 10.82 1.66 3.70
C LEU A 123 10.04 1.14 2.50
N THR A 124 9.10 0.25 2.79
CA THR A 124 8.24 -0.43 1.81
C THR A 124 6.85 0.21 1.77
N PRO A 125 6.04 -0.01 0.71
CA PRO A 125 4.71 0.57 0.61
C PRO A 125 3.80 0.34 1.83
N PRO A 126 3.79 -0.86 2.48
CA PRO A 126 2.97 -1.07 3.67
C PRO A 126 3.44 -0.26 4.90
N VAL A 127 4.75 0.00 5.04
CA VAL A 127 5.27 0.84 6.13
C VAL A 127 4.84 2.28 5.93
N TYR A 128 4.92 2.80 4.70
CA TYR A 128 4.40 4.13 4.38
C TYR A 128 2.88 4.23 4.56
N ALA A 129 2.11 3.21 4.15
CA ALA A 129 0.66 3.20 4.35
C ALA A 129 0.28 3.31 5.84
N SER A 130 0.90 2.50 6.69
CA SER A 130 0.69 2.57 8.14
C SER A 130 1.13 3.89 8.75
N TYR A 131 2.25 4.46 8.27
CA TYR A 131 2.74 5.75 8.77
C TYR A 131 1.84 6.91 8.34
N ILE A 132 1.40 6.97 7.09
CA ILE A 132 0.43 7.97 6.60
C ILE A 132 -0.88 7.86 7.36
N ARG A 133 -1.36 6.64 7.63
CA ARG A 133 -2.56 6.41 8.44
C ARG A 133 -2.39 6.95 9.86
N LEU A 134 -1.24 6.71 10.50
CA LEU A 134 -0.93 7.31 11.80
C LEU A 134 -0.99 8.84 11.75
N LEU A 135 -0.43 9.46 10.70
CA LEU A 135 -0.49 10.92 10.54
C LEU A 135 -1.94 11.42 10.35
N ALA A 136 -2.76 10.68 9.60
CA ALA A 136 -4.18 10.96 9.46
C ALA A 136 -4.92 10.87 10.82
N ASP A 137 -4.62 9.84 11.62
CA ASP A 137 -5.16 9.67 12.97
C ASP A 137 -4.70 10.75 13.94
N ALA A 138 -3.48 11.25 13.77
CA ALA A 138 -2.92 12.36 14.52
C ALA A 138 -3.40 13.74 14.07
N ARG A 139 -4.26 13.84 13.04
CA ARG A 139 -4.71 15.09 12.38
C ARG A 139 -3.56 15.91 11.78
N GLU A 140 -2.43 15.28 11.49
CA GLU A 140 -1.26 15.89 10.83
C GLU A 140 -1.37 15.77 9.30
N ILE A 141 -2.45 16.33 8.74
CA ILE A 141 -2.88 16.10 7.34
C ILE A 141 -1.86 16.61 6.33
N ALA A 142 -1.33 17.83 6.55
CA ALA A 142 -0.30 18.40 5.70
C ALA A 142 0.96 17.52 5.64
N LEU A 143 1.36 16.94 6.78
CA LEU A 143 2.51 16.04 6.85
C LEU A 143 2.20 14.70 6.16
N ALA A 144 0.97 14.17 6.29
CA ALA A 144 0.54 12.96 5.61
C ALA A 144 0.68 13.08 4.08
N HIS A 145 0.23 14.21 3.51
CA HIS A 145 0.38 14.50 2.08
C HIS A 145 1.85 14.69 1.67
N ALA A 146 2.64 15.40 2.48
CA ALA A 146 4.06 15.60 2.22
C ALA A 146 4.82 14.26 2.18
N VAL A 147 4.56 13.37 3.14
CA VAL A 147 5.15 12.03 3.20
C VAL A 147 4.72 11.17 2.01
N PHE A 148 3.44 11.21 1.64
CA PHE A 148 2.95 10.48 0.47
C PHE A 148 3.63 10.95 -0.83
N LYS A 149 3.78 12.27 -1.00
CA LYS A 149 4.47 12.86 -2.15
C LYS A 149 5.94 12.47 -2.16
N ALA A 150 6.65 12.64 -1.05
CA ALA A 150 8.06 12.27 -0.91
C ALA A 150 8.30 10.77 -1.20
N ALA A 151 7.44 9.89 -0.70
CA ALA A 151 7.52 8.45 -0.98
C ALA A 151 7.45 8.16 -2.49
N ARG A 152 6.58 8.87 -3.21
CA ARG A 152 6.41 8.71 -4.66
C ARG A 152 7.56 9.32 -5.47
N THR A 153 7.97 10.55 -5.14
CA THR A 153 8.92 11.32 -5.98
C THR A 153 10.37 11.10 -5.60
N GLU A 154 10.69 11.07 -4.31
CA GLU A 154 12.07 11.00 -3.82
C GLU A 154 12.51 9.55 -3.63
N ALA A 155 11.64 8.70 -3.08
CA ALA A 155 11.94 7.29 -2.86
C ALA A 155 11.59 6.39 -4.06
N GLY A 156 10.91 6.93 -5.09
CA GLY A 156 10.50 6.17 -6.28
C GLY A 156 9.53 5.01 -6.00
N ILE A 157 8.82 5.07 -4.88
CA ILE A 157 7.93 3.97 -4.46
C ILE A 157 6.62 4.08 -5.22
N ILE A 158 6.23 2.99 -5.87
CA ILE A 158 4.91 2.82 -6.50
C ILE A 158 3.87 2.73 -5.38
N PRO A 159 2.96 3.72 -5.25
CA PRO A 159 1.99 3.69 -4.16
C PRO A 159 1.05 2.49 -4.25
N SER A 160 0.84 1.83 -3.12
CA SER A 160 -0.13 0.75 -3.01
C SER A 160 -1.54 1.31 -2.78
N LEU A 161 -2.57 0.50 -3.01
CA LEU A 161 -3.95 0.85 -2.67
C LEU A 161 -4.10 1.26 -1.19
N GLU A 162 -3.40 0.59 -0.29
CA GLU A 162 -3.45 0.94 1.14
C GLU A 162 -2.83 2.32 1.44
N MET A 163 -1.79 2.74 0.69
CA MET A 163 -1.26 4.11 0.80
C MET A 163 -2.31 5.13 0.33
N TYR A 164 -2.97 4.86 -0.79
CA TYR A 164 -4.04 5.71 -1.29
C TYR A 164 -5.22 5.81 -0.30
N LYS A 165 -5.66 4.69 0.27
CA LYS A 165 -6.71 4.66 1.31
C LYS A 165 -6.30 5.46 2.55
N ALA A 166 -5.03 5.36 2.98
CA ALA A 166 -4.53 6.14 4.11
C ALA A 166 -4.58 7.65 3.86
N VAL A 167 -4.22 8.10 2.64
CA VAL A 167 -4.36 9.51 2.23
C VAL A 167 -5.83 9.92 2.18
N LEU A 168 -6.72 9.08 1.65
CA LEU A 168 -8.15 9.37 1.62
C LEU A 168 -8.75 9.49 3.01
N SER A 169 -8.34 8.65 3.97
CA SER A 169 -8.73 8.78 5.36
C SER A 169 -8.25 10.13 5.95
N ALA A 170 -7.07 10.62 5.55
CA ALA A 170 -6.59 11.96 5.92
C ALA A 170 -7.48 13.07 5.33
N CYS A 171 -7.80 13.00 4.03
CA CYS A 171 -8.68 13.98 3.38
C CYS A 171 -10.10 14.00 3.98
N ALA A 172 -10.66 12.82 4.30
CA ALA A 172 -11.97 12.70 4.92
C ALA A 172 -12.04 13.43 6.26
N LYS A 173 -10.98 13.26 7.05
CA LYS A 173 -10.78 13.90 8.37
C LYS A 173 -10.59 15.41 8.29
N ASP A 174 -9.96 15.89 7.22
CA ASP A 174 -9.67 17.32 7.06
C ASP A 174 -10.86 18.11 6.54
N GLY A 175 -11.59 17.56 5.57
CA GLY A 175 -12.48 18.42 4.77
C GLY A 175 -12.25 18.36 3.28
N ASP A 176 -11.07 17.92 2.87
CA ASP A 176 -10.58 18.23 1.54
C ASP A 176 -11.02 17.19 0.50
N LEU A 177 -12.27 17.33 0.05
CA LEU A 177 -12.80 16.54 -1.06
C LEU A 177 -12.04 16.75 -2.36
N SER A 178 -11.44 17.92 -2.57
CA SER A 178 -10.74 18.23 -3.82
C SER A 178 -9.49 17.36 -3.96
N THR A 179 -8.65 17.34 -2.92
CA THR A 179 -7.47 16.48 -2.87
C THR A 179 -7.85 15.00 -2.83
N ALA A 180 -8.99 14.64 -2.21
CA ALA A 180 -9.49 13.27 -2.24
C ALA A 180 -9.82 12.79 -3.67
N PHE A 181 -10.52 13.60 -4.46
CA PHE A 181 -10.83 13.26 -5.86
C PHE A 181 -9.58 13.19 -6.73
N ASP A 182 -8.64 14.12 -6.55
CA ASP A 182 -7.37 14.09 -7.26
C ASP A 182 -6.54 12.85 -6.91
N THR A 183 -6.59 12.42 -5.65
CA THR A 183 -5.94 11.20 -5.18
C THR A 183 -6.55 9.95 -5.83
N ILE A 184 -7.89 9.87 -5.91
CA ILE A 184 -8.62 8.78 -6.60
C ILE A 184 -8.26 8.74 -8.09
N GLU A 185 -8.23 9.90 -8.75
CA GLU A 185 -7.91 9.97 -10.17
C GLU A 185 -6.43 9.64 -10.42
N SER A 186 -5.52 10.07 -9.56
CA SER A 186 -4.11 9.68 -9.64
C SER A 186 -3.92 8.18 -9.49
N ALA A 187 -4.65 7.52 -8.58
CA ALA A 187 -4.60 6.07 -8.40
C ALA A 187 -5.13 5.34 -9.65
N ALA A 188 -6.26 5.80 -10.20
CA ALA A 188 -6.85 5.24 -11.41
C ALA A 188 -5.92 5.36 -12.62
N ARG A 189 -5.26 6.52 -12.79
CA ARG A 189 -4.26 6.74 -13.85
C ARG A 189 -3.06 5.82 -13.68
N GLN A 190 -2.57 5.66 -12.46
CA GLN A 190 -1.44 4.76 -12.19
C GLN A 190 -1.81 3.30 -12.52
N ALA A 191 -2.95 2.82 -12.06
CA ALA A 191 -3.44 1.48 -12.39
C ALA A 191 -3.60 1.31 -13.91
N GLY A 192 -4.12 2.33 -14.60
CA GLY A 192 -4.23 2.32 -16.06
C GLY A 192 -2.87 2.24 -16.76
N SER A 193 -1.83 2.93 -16.26
CA SER A 193 -0.49 2.84 -16.83
C SER A 193 0.14 1.45 -16.64
N ILE A 194 0.01 0.86 -15.45
CA ILE A 194 0.53 -0.48 -15.15
C ILE A 194 -0.16 -1.51 -16.05
N PHE A 195 -1.48 -1.40 -16.17
CA PHE A 195 -2.29 -2.27 -17.00
C PHE A 195 -1.89 -2.18 -18.49
N ARG A 196 -1.69 -0.96 -19.02
CA ARG A 196 -1.20 -0.77 -20.40
C ARG A 196 0.16 -1.43 -20.60
N THR A 197 1.11 -1.27 -19.67
CA THR A 197 2.44 -1.87 -19.82
C THR A 197 2.40 -3.39 -19.83
N GLU A 198 1.54 -4.01 -19.02
CA GLU A 198 1.37 -5.47 -19.02
C GLU A 198 0.76 -5.97 -20.33
N LEU A 199 -0.29 -5.29 -20.82
CA LEU A 199 -0.93 -5.60 -22.09
C LEU A 199 0.07 -5.49 -23.25
N TRP A 200 0.82 -4.39 -23.32
CA TRP A 200 1.85 -4.19 -24.34
C TRP A 200 2.97 -5.23 -24.25
N LEU A 201 3.37 -5.64 -23.04
CA LEU A 201 4.36 -6.69 -22.86
C LEU A 201 3.85 -8.05 -23.38
N LYS A 202 2.60 -8.43 -23.05
CA LYS A 202 1.98 -9.67 -23.55
C LYS A 202 1.86 -9.68 -25.07
N ILE A 203 1.40 -8.57 -25.65
CA ILE A 203 1.33 -8.38 -27.10
C ILE A 203 2.73 -8.52 -27.73
N GLY A 204 3.73 -7.83 -27.16
CA GLY A 204 5.10 -7.85 -27.64
C GLY A 204 5.72 -9.25 -27.63
N ILE A 205 5.62 -9.99 -26.53
CA ILE A 205 6.15 -11.36 -26.41
C ILE A 205 5.56 -12.28 -27.49
N ARG A 206 4.25 -12.20 -27.73
CA ARG A 206 3.58 -13.05 -28.73
C ARG A 206 3.97 -12.68 -30.15
N LEU A 207 4.13 -11.39 -30.43
CA LEU A 207 4.55 -10.90 -31.74
C LEU A 207 5.97 -11.39 -32.05
N VAL A 208 6.88 -11.34 -31.07
CA VAL A 208 8.23 -11.91 -31.20
C VAL A 208 8.19 -13.42 -31.45
N LEU A 209 7.43 -14.18 -30.65
CA LEU A 209 7.28 -15.63 -30.83
C LEU A 209 6.72 -15.99 -32.21
N ALA A 210 5.74 -15.24 -32.72
CA ALA A 210 5.16 -15.49 -34.03
C ALA A 210 6.12 -15.19 -35.19
N VAL A 211 6.96 -14.14 -35.04
CA VAL A 211 8.03 -13.84 -36.00
C VAL A 211 9.07 -14.96 -36.02
N ASP A 212 9.47 -15.47 -34.85
CA ASP A 212 10.41 -16.59 -34.77
C ASP A 212 9.83 -17.86 -35.42
N ILE A 213 8.57 -18.20 -35.11
CA ILE A 213 7.88 -19.33 -35.75
C ILE A 213 7.81 -19.15 -37.27
N GLY A 214 7.49 -17.94 -37.74
CA GLY A 214 7.47 -17.61 -39.18
C GLY A 214 8.83 -17.78 -39.85
N LYS A 215 9.92 -17.41 -39.16
CA LYS A 215 11.29 -17.64 -39.63
C LYS A 215 11.63 -19.12 -39.73
N TYR A 216 11.28 -19.93 -38.75
CA TYR A 216 11.52 -21.39 -38.82
C TYR A 216 10.68 -22.05 -39.92
N LEU A 217 9.43 -21.61 -40.12
CA LEU A 217 8.59 -22.07 -41.22
C LEU A 217 9.20 -21.73 -42.59
N ALA A 218 9.76 -20.53 -42.78
CA ALA A 218 10.48 -20.17 -44.00
C ALA A 218 11.63 -21.15 -44.31
N LEU A 219 12.47 -21.43 -43.31
CA LEU A 219 13.60 -22.34 -43.44
C LEU A 219 13.14 -23.77 -43.80
N CYS A 220 12.00 -24.22 -43.26
CA CYS A 220 11.41 -25.50 -43.64
C CYS A 220 10.93 -25.53 -45.10
N VAL A 221 10.28 -24.46 -45.58
CA VAL A 221 9.78 -24.38 -46.96
C VAL A 221 10.92 -24.33 -47.97
N GLU A 222 11.98 -23.60 -47.67
CA GLU A 222 13.19 -23.52 -48.50
C GLU A 222 13.86 -24.90 -48.66
N GLY A 223 13.92 -25.69 -47.58
CA GLY A 223 14.43 -27.06 -47.65
C GLY A 223 13.55 -28.04 -48.45
N LEU A 224 12.27 -27.71 -48.66
CA LEU A 224 11.30 -28.56 -49.37
C LEU A 224 11.13 -28.19 -50.85
N VAL A 225 11.32 -26.92 -51.21
CA VAL A 225 11.07 -26.41 -52.57
C VAL A 225 12.37 -25.94 -53.22
N PRO A 226 13.06 -26.80 -53.98
CA PRO A 226 14.29 -26.39 -54.67
C PRO A 226 14.00 -25.32 -55.73
N GLY A 227 14.82 -24.27 -55.75
CA GLY A 227 14.75 -23.18 -56.76
C GLY A 227 14.18 -21.85 -56.26
N VAL A 228 13.80 -21.75 -54.98
CA VAL A 228 13.44 -20.46 -54.37
C VAL A 228 14.72 -19.69 -54.00
N PRO A 229 14.87 -18.39 -54.35
CA PRO A 229 16.02 -17.60 -53.91
C PRO A 229 16.02 -17.40 -52.39
N GLU A 230 17.20 -17.52 -51.75
CA GLU A 230 17.39 -17.48 -50.28
C GLU A 230 16.75 -16.24 -49.61
N GLY A 231 16.66 -15.11 -50.30
CA GLY A 231 16.03 -13.89 -49.75
C GLY A 231 14.50 -13.88 -49.76
N VAL A 232 13.87 -14.59 -50.69
CA VAL A 232 12.41 -14.55 -50.89
C VAL A 232 11.70 -15.41 -49.86
N GLY A 233 12.25 -16.59 -49.53
CA GLY A 233 11.68 -17.50 -48.54
C GLY A 233 11.65 -16.90 -47.13
N VAL A 234 12.78 -16.34 -46.69
CA VAL A 234 12.89 -15.68 -45.37
C VAL A 234 11.96 -14.47 -45.28
N GLY A 235 11.90 -13.63 -46.32
CA GLY A 235 10.99 -12.48 -46.36
C GLY A 235 9.52 -12.88 -46.25
N ALA A 236 9.11 -13.93 -46.99
CA ALA A 236 7.74 -14.43 -46.96
C ALA A 236 7.37 -15.03 -45.59
N GLY A 237 8.24 -15.83 -44.97
CA GLY A 237 7.94 -16.40 -43.65
C GLY A 237 7.92 -15.37 -42.53
N ILE A 238 8.76 -14.33 -42.59
CA ILE A 238 8.65 -13.19 -41.65
C ILE A 238 7.30 -12.48 -41.83
N ALA A 239 6.88 -12.20 -43.06
CA ALA A 239 5.59 -11.56 -43.32
C ALA A 239 4.40 -12.40 -42.81
N VAL A 240 4.43 -13.71 -43.05
CA VAL A 240 3.43 -14.65 -42.52
C VAL A 240 3.45 -14.70 -41.00
N GLY A 241 4.65 -14.72 -40.40
CA GLY A 241 4.84 -14.69 -38.95
C GLY A 241 4.27 -13.42 -38.30
N VAL A 242 4.52 -12.24 -38.90
CA VAL A 242 3.95 -10.97 -38.44
C VAL A 242 2.43 -10.95 -38.57
N LEU A 243 1.87 -11.43 -39.68
CA LEU A 243 0.42 -11.47 -39.88
C LEU A 243 -0.27 -12.43 -38.89
N LEU A 244 0.28 -13.63 -38.69
CA LEU A 244 -0.23 -14.59 -37.72
C LEU A 244 -0.09 -14.08 -36.29
N GLY A 245 1.06 -13.51 -35.95
CA GLY A 245 1.32 -12.89 -34.66
C GLY A 245 0.38 -11.72 -34.37
N GLY A 246 0.17 -10.85 -35.36
CA GLY A 246 -0.77 -9.74 -35.29
C GLY A 246 -2.20 -10.22 -35.07
N ARG A 247 -2.64 -11.27 -35.78
CA ARG A 247 -3.98 -11.85 -35.60
C ARG A 247 -4.17 -12.46 -34.21
N LEU A 248 -3.20 -13.25 -33.74
CA LEU A 248 -3.23 -13.84 -32.40
C LEU A 248 -3.18 -12.78 -31.28
N ALA A 249 -2.44 -11.69 -31.51
CA ALA A 249 -2.43 -10.54 -30.61
C ALA A 249 -3.76 -9.79 -30.63
N MET A 250 -4.38 -9.62 -31.80
CA MET A 250 -5.67 -8.93 -31.94
C MET A 250 -6.81 -9.72 -31.28
N ASP A 251 -6.87 -11.03 -31.49
CA ASP A 251 -7.84 -11.90 -30.82
C ASP A 251 -7.68 -11.85 -29.29
N MET A 252 -6.44 -11.73 -28.81
CA MET A 252 -6.18 -11.50 -27.39
C MET A 252 -6.62 -10.13 -26.92
N VAL A 253 -6.35 -9.06 -27.66
CA VAL A 253 -6.83 -7.72 -27.30
C VAL A 253 -8.35 -7.72 -27.24
N ILE A 254 -9.03 -8.36 -28.19
CA ILE A 254 -10.48 -8.49 -28.23
C ILE A 254 -10.98 -9.39 -27.10
N ARG A 255 -10.30 -10.52 -26.83
CA ARG A 255 -10.71 -11.45 -25.77
C ARG A 255 -10.44 -10.89 -24.40
N GLU A 256 -9.27 -10.31 -24.14
CA GLU A 256 -9.02 -9.56 -22.92
C GLU A 256 -10.00 -8.39 -22.83
N ALA A 257 -10.31 -7.66 -23.92
CA ALA A 257 -11.38 -6.66 -23.95
C ALA A 257 -12.80 -7.19 -23.70
N GLY A 258 -13.08 -8.43 -24.07
CA GLY A 258 -14.37 -9.11 -23.87
C GLY A 258 -14.50 -9.75 -22.50
N ASP A 259 -13.45 -10.40 -22.01
CA ASP A 259 -13.25 -10.83 -20.63
C ASP A 259 -13.25 -9.57 -19.71
N PHE A 260 -12.86 -8.39 -20.24
CA PHE A 260 -13.08 -7.08 -19.59
C PHE A 260 -14.55 -6.70 -19.45
N ILE A 261 -15.49 -7.40 -20.07
CA ILE A 261 -16.93 -7.13 -19.90
C ILE A 261 -17.60 -8.28 -19.13
N ALA A 262 -17.08 -9.51 -19.22
CA ALA A 262 -17.77 -10.72 -18.77
C ALA A 262 -17.36 -11.25 -17.37
N GLU A 263 -16.13 -11.08 -16.89
CA GLU A 263 -15.73 -11.62 -15.59
C GLU A 263 -16.00 -10.66 -14.43
N GLU A 264 -17.22 -10.68 -13.91
CA GLU A 264 -17.61 -10.02 -12.64
C GLU A 264 -17.66 -11.01 -11.44
N GLY A 265 -17.20 -12.25 -11.59
CA GLY A 265 -17.33 -13.22 -10.51
C GLY A 265 -16.46 -14.46 -10.64
N LYS A 266 -15.66 -14.69 -9.59
CA LYS A 266 -15.02 -15.97 -9.20
C LYS A 266 -13.62 -16.25 -9.76
N THR A 267 -12.59 -15.58 -9.24
CA THR A 267 -11.27 -16.23 -9.09
C THR A 267 -10.61 -15.91 -7.75
N LYS A 268 -10.23 -16.96 -7.01
CA LYS A 268 -9.52 -16.94 -5.71
C LYS A 268 -8.00 -17.07 -5.92
N LEU A 269 -7.42 -16.35 -6.88
CA LEU A 269 -5.96 -16.28 -7.03
C LEU A 269 -5.44 -15.10 -6.19
N LYS A 270 -4.78 -15.41 -5.07
CA LYS A 270 -4.13 -14.48 -4.12
C LYS A 270 -2.89 -13.76 -4.70
N GLY A 271 -2.74 -13.74 -6.02
CA GLY A 271 -1.74 -12.92 -6.72
C GLY A 271 -2.27 -11.51 -6.92
N ILE A 272 -1.37 -10.54 -7.13
CA ILE A 272 -1.71 -9.15 -7.43
C ILE A 272 -2.42 -9.12 -8.79
N VAL A 273 -3.72 -9.43 -8.81
CA VAL A 273 -4.53 -9.27 -10.02
C VAL A 273 -4.66 -7.75 -10.23
N PRO A 274 -4.16 -7.22 -11.35
CA PRO A 274 -4.28 -5.79 -11.63
C PRO A 274 -5.77 -5.44 -11.66
N ARG A 275 -6.21 -4.64 -10.68
CA ARG A 275 -7.59 -4.15 -10.61
C ARG A 275 -7.83 -3.15 -11.73
N ARG A 276 -9.02 -3.18 -12.32
CA ARG A 276 -9.37 -2.19 -13.34
C ARG A 276 -9.39 -0.79 -12.72
N PRO A 277 -9.04 0.26 -13.48
CA PRO A 277 -9.11 1.63 -12.99
C PRO A 277 -10.50 2.00 -12.45
N GLU A 278 -11.57 1.46 -13.02
CA GLU A 278 -12.95 1.73 -12.60
C GLU A 278 -13.32 1.03 -11.28
N GLU A 279 -12.94 -0.24 -11.12
CA GLU A 279 -13.10 -0.97 -9.87
C GLU A 279 -12.30 -0.32 -8.74
N LEU A 280 -11.06 0.08 -9.04
CA LEU A 280 -10.20 0.79 -8.10
C LEU A 280 -10.83 2.12 -7.66
N ARG A 281 -11.32 2.91 -8.62
CA ARG A 281 -12.06 4.15 -8.32
C ARG A 281 -13.25 3.85 -7.41
N ARG A 282 -14.07 2.85 -7.74
CA ARG A 282 -15.25 2.47 -6.97
C ARG A 282 -14.90 2.12 -5.53
N GLU A 283 -13.92 1.23 -5.33
CA GLU A 283 -13.48 0.84 -4.00
C GLU A 283 -12.95 2.03 -3.19
N MET A 284 -12.19 2.92 -3.83
CA MET A 284 -11.67 4.12 -3.17
C MET A 284 -12.78 5.11 -2.81
N TYR A 285 -13.79 5.29 -3.67
CA TYR A 285 -14.97 6.09 -3.34
C TYR A 285 -15.74 5.49 -2.17
N MET A 286 -15.95 4.16 -2.16
CA MET A 286 -16.64 3.49 -1.05
C MET A 286 -15.86 3.62 0.26
N HIS A 287 -14.53 3.51 0.21
CA HIS A 287 -13.66 3.75 1.36
C HIS A 287 -13.81 5.20 1.87
N LEU A 288 -13.75 6.18 0.96
CA LEU A 288 -13.91 7.59 1.30
C LEU A 288 -15.29 7.90 1.91
N VAL A 289 -16.37 7.34 1.37
CA VAL A 289 -17.72 7.47 1.93
C VAL A 289 -17.77 6.90 3.35
N GLY A 290 -17.24 5.69 3.56
CA GLY A 290 -17.23 5.08 4.89
C GLY A 290 -16.42 5.87 5.93
N GLU A 291 -15.33 6.54 5.53
CA GLU A 291 -14.59 7.43 6.44
C GLU A 291 -15.35 8.73 6.71
N LEU A 292 -15.99 9.34 5.72
CA LEU A 292 -16.79 10.55 5.91
C LEU A 292 -18.02 10.30 6.78
N GLU A 293 -18.64 9.13 6.69
CA GLU A 293 -19.73 8.71 7.58
C GLU A 293 -19.26 8.59 9.03
N ARG A 294 -18.07 8.00 9.28
CA ARG A 294 -17.47 7.92 10.63
C ARG A 294 -17.18 9.30 11.23
N GLU A 295 -16.79 10.25 10.39
CA GLU A 295 -16.55 11.65 10.80
C GLU A 295 -17.85 12.48 10.87
N GLY A 296 -19.02 11.90 10.56
CA GLY A 296 -20.32 12.57 10.64
C GLY A 296 -20.59 13.60 9.54
N ARG A 297 -19.90 13.50 8.39
CA ARG A 297 -19.89 14.52 7.32
C ARG A 297 -20.91 14.21 6.22
N ALA A 298 -22.17 14.07 6.59
CA ALA A 298 -23.26 13.60 5.72
C ALA A 298 -23.44 14.41 4.42
N ALA A 299 -23.29 15.74 4.49
CA ALA A 299 -23.42 16.61 3.32
C ALA A 299 -22.37 16.32 2.23
N GLU A 300 -21.19 15.84 2.61
CA GLU A 300 -20.13 15.48 1.67
C GLU A 300 -20.32 14.10 1.07
N VAL A 301 -20.84 13.16 1.88
CA VAL A 301 -21.25 11.83 1.41
C VAL A 301 -22.26 11.97 0.28
N GLU A 302 -23.28 12.82 0.44
CA GLU A 302 -24.28 13.06 -0.62
C GLU A 302 -23.65 13.59 -1.91
N ARG A 303 -22.69 14.52 -1.80
CA ARG A 303 -21.95 15.04 -2.97
C ARG A 303 -21.19 13.93 -3.68
N ILE A 304 -20.49 13.06 -2.94
CA ILE A 304 -19.75 11.94 -3.52
C ILE A 304 -20.70 10.95 -4.20
N LEU A 305 -21.81 10.58 -3.55
CA LEU A 305 -22.81 9.67 -4.12
C LEU A 305 -23.40 10.23 -5.42
N LYS A 306 -23.64 11.54 -5.50
CA LYS A 306 -24.06 12.21 -6.73
C LYS A 306 -23.01 12.12 -7.84
N VAL A 307 -21.73 12.28 -7.51
CA VAL A 307 -20.61 12.10 -8.46
C VAL A 307 -20.52 10.65 -8.93
N MET A 308 -20.61 9.67 -8.02
CA MET A 308 -20.60 8.25 -8.36
C MET A 308 -21.75 7.87 -9.29
N ARG A 309 -22.96 8.36 -8.99
CA ARG A 309 -24.16 8.15 -9.82
C ARG A 309 -23.98 8.75 -11.22
N ARG A 310 -23.45 9.97 -11.31
CA ARG A 310 -23.18 10.64 -12.60
C ARG A 310 -22.17 9.86 -13.45
N ARG A 311 -21.16 9.24 -12.83
CA ARG A 311 -20.13 8.44 -13.51
C ARG A 311 -20.56 6.99 -13.78
N ARG A 312 -21.84 6.62 -13.51
CA ARG A 312 -22.34 5.23 -13.60
C ARG A 312 -21.49 4.21 -12.83
N LEU A 313 -20.78 4.66 -11.79
CA LEU A 313 -20.01 3.78 -10.90
C LEU A 313 -20.93 2.98 -9.96
N THR A 314 -22.24 3.23 -10.02
CA THR A 314 -23.29 2.50 -9.33
C THR A 314 -23.78 1.35 -10.21
N PHE A 315 -23.26 0.14 -10.01
CA PHE A 315 -23.86 -1.07 -10.57
C PHE A 315 -24.00 -2.14 -9.49
N GLU A 316 -25.26 -2.48 -9.18
CA GLU A 316 -25.77 -3.62 -8.40
C GLU A 316 -25.36 -3.73 -6.91
N SER A 317 -24.08 -3.55 -6.52
CA SER A 317 -23.65 -3.90 -5.14
C SER A 317 -24.20 -3.00 -4.03
N LEU A 318 -24.59 -1.75 -4.32
CA LEU A 318 -25.15 -0.83 -3.32
C LEU A 318 -26.56 -1.24 -2.89
N LYS A 319 -27.30 -1.99 -3.72
CA LYS A 319 -28.62 -2.54 -3.36
C LYS A 319 -28.54 -3.70 -2.36
N ALA A 320 -27.37 -4.29 -2.16
CA ALA A 320 -27.20 -5.45 -1.28
C ALA A 320 -26.67 -5.09 0.12
N THR A 321 -26.27 -3.83 0.36
CA THR A 321 -25.61 -3.41 1.62
C THR A 321 -26.34 -2.30 2.38
N LEU A 322 -27.43 -1.77 1.81
CA LEU A 322 -28.44 -0.94 2.50
C LEU A 322 -29.70 -1.78 2.68
#